data_AF-A0A240EQ35-F1
#
_entry.id   AF-A0A240EQ35-F1
#
_cell.length_a   1.000
_cell.length_b   1.000
_cell.length_c   1.000
_cell.angle_alpha   90.00
_cell.angle_beta   90.00
_cell.angle_gamma   90.00
#
_symmetry.space_group_name_H-M   'P 1'
#
loop_
_entity.id
_entity.type
_entity.pdbx_description
1 polymer ?
#
loop_
_entity_poly.entity_id
_entity_poly.type
_entity_poly.pdbx_seq_one_letter_code
_entity_poly.pdbx_strand_id
1 'polypeptide(L)'
;MTTVPSYLQDAKELLSQDGFATSDVWYHGTSSALLSSIQGQGLKRSGDKALNQAAKKTMATIGNHYTESVEPVFLTQSKELAYYWAQQTVRDRSVRFEGEEKPIVLAVNLSEKQREKVKPDVGAMSLLMMSVGEQFMAHLAQIYQSNNIEGPDIDLRTADRMDYLNKLGMAYIDQDVSLACVNVVSEA
;
A
#
# COMPACT_ATOMS: atom_id res chain seq x y z
N MET A 1 -12.66 -15.15 -2.90
CA MET A 1 -11.63 -14.28 -3.50
C MET A 1 -12.33 -13.14 -4.18
N THR A 2 -12.08 -11.91 -3.74
CA THR A 2 -12.55 -10.70 -4.43
C THR A 2 -11.65 -10.49 -5.65
N THR A 3 -12.21 -10.66 -6.83
CA THR A 3 -11.52 -10.40 -8.10
C THR A 3 -11.06 -8.94 -8.16
N VAL A 4 -9.81 -8.71 -8.53
CA VAL A 4 -9.31 -7.35 -8.81
C VAL A 4 -10.11 -6.77 -9.98
N PRO A 5 -10.70 -5.57 -9.86
CA PRO A 5 -11.38 -4.92 -10.97
C PRO A 5 -10.48 -4.78 -12.21
N SER A 6 -11.01 -5.04 -13.40
CA SER A 6 -10.24 -5.07 -14.65
C SER A 6 -9.45 -3.79 -14.91
N TYR A 7 -10.02 -2.62 -14.64
CA TYR A 7 -9.36 -1.32 -14.82
C TYR A 7 -8.17 -1.08 -13.86
N LEU A 8 -8.02 -1.93 -12.83
CA LEU A 8 -6.91 -1.91 -11.89
C LEU A 8 -5.84 -2.98 -12.20
N GLN A 9 -6.10 -3.94 -13.09
CA GLN A 9 -5.17 -5.03 -13.44
C GLN A 9 -4.07 -4.55 -14.40
N ASP A 10 -3.15 -3.72 -13.90
CA ASP A 10 -2.07 -3.13 -14.69
C ASP A 10 -0.76 -3.93 -14.69
N ALA A 11 -0.69 -5.04 -13.95
CA ALA A 11 0.50 -5.88 -13.94
C ALA A 11 0.84 -6.43 -15.34
N LYS A 12 -0.16 -6.65 -16.21
CA LYS A 12 0.05 -7.07 -17.60
C LYS A 12 0.89 -6.11 -18.43
N GLU A 13 0.87 -4.83 -18.07
CA GLU A 13 1.60 -3.78 -18.77
C GLU A 13 2.90 -3.41 -18.05
N LEU A 14 2.91 -3.51 -16.71
CA LEU A 14 4.01 -3.02 -15.87
C LEU A 14 5.02 -4.09 -15.48
N LEU A 15 4.63 -5.37 -15.43
CA LEU A 15 5.44 -6.44 -14.87
C LEU A 15 6.32 -7.11 -15.93
N SER A 16 7.60 -7.25 -15.61
CA SER A 16 8.59 -7.98 -16.40
C SER A 16 9.39 -8.94 -15.50
N GLN A 17 10.38 -9.65 -16.08
CA GLN A 17 11.30 -10.48 -15.30
C GLN A 17 12.09 -9.67 -14.27
N ASP A 18 12.31 -8.38 -14.53
CA ASP A 18 13.01 -7.45 -13.62
C ASP A 18 12.08 -6.86 -12.55
N GLY A 19 10.79 -7.24 -12.56
CA GLY A 19 9.75 -6.72 -11.67
C GLY A 19 8.92 -5.60 -12.31
N PHE A 20 8.27 -4.80 -11.48
CA PHE A 20 7.38 -3.70 -11.85
C PHE A 20 8.18 -2.48 -12.31
N ALA A 21 7.89 -2.01 -13.53
CA ALA A 21 8.41 -0.76 -14.04
C ALA A 21 7.97 0.44 -13.18
N THR A 22 8.87 1.43 -13.03
CA THR A 22 8.56 2.69 -12.36
C THR A 22 8.02 3.72 -13.34
N SER A 23 7.12 4.58 -12.88
CA SER A 23 6.57 5.69 -13.65
C SER A 23 6.53 6.96 -12.80
N ASP A 24 6.09 8.08 -13.39
CA ASP A 24 5.88 9.33 -12.65
C ASP A 24 4.64 9.28 -11.72
N VAL A 25 3.79 8.27 -11.86
CA VAL A 25 2.57 8.08 -11.06
C VAL A 25 2.77 6.93 -10.08
N TRP A 26 2.44 7.18 -8.82
CA TRP A 26 2.38 6.18 -7.76
C TRP A 26 0.93 5.89 -7.39
N TYR A 27 0.70 4.79 -6.68
CA TYR A 27 -0.63 4.41 -6.22
C TYR A 27 -0.65 4.12 -4.72
N HIS A 28 -1.77 4.46 -4.09
CA HIS A 28 -2.05 4.22 -2.69
C HIS A 28 -3.41 3.54 -2.53
N GLY A 29 -3.44 2.42 -1.81
CA GLY A 29 -4.66 1.71 -1.47
C GLY A 29 -5.24 2.18 -0.15
N THR A 30 -6.54 2.43 -0.10
CA THR A 30 -7.21 2.87 1.13
C THR A 30 -8.67 2.42 1.20
N SER A 31 -9.36 2.75 2.28
CA SER A 31 -10.79 2.51 2.45
C SER A 31 -11.63 3.70 1.99
N SER A 32 -12.80 3.43 1.41
CA SER A 32 -13.81 4.45 1.09
C SER A 32 -14.21 5.32 2.28
N ALA A 33 -14.12 4.79 3.51
CA ALA A 33 -14.41 5.56 4.73
C ALA A 33 -13.40 6.69 4.99
N LEU A 34 -12.19 6.57 4.45
CA LEU A 34 -11.12 7.57 4.60
C LEU A 34 -11.14 8.63 3.50
N LEU A 35 -11.92 8.41 2.43
CA LEU A 35 -11.89 9.25 1.23
C LEU A 35 -12.20 10.71 1.50
N SER A 36 -13.23 11.01 2.31
CA SER A 36 -13.60 12.39 2.64
C SER A 36 -12.48 13.14 3.39
N SER A 37 -11.78 12.45 4.30
CA SER A 37 -10.63 13.01 5.02
C SER A 37 -9.46 13.28 4.07
N ILE A 38 -9.17 12.33 3.18
CA ILE A 38 -8.10 12.45 2.18
C ILE A 38 -8.41 13.58 1.19
N GLN A 39 -9.66 13.73 0.75
CA GLN A 39 -10.08 14.84 -0.13
C GLN A 39 -9.99 16.21 0.56
N GLY A 40 -10.10 16.26 1.89
CA GLY A 40 -9.93 17.50 2.65
C GLY A 40 -8.47 17.83 3.03
N GLN A 41 -7.62 16.81 3.21
CA GLN A 41 -6.30 17.00 3.86
C GLN A 41 -5.11 16.45 3.06
N GLY A 42 -5.37 15.70 1.98
CA GLY A 42 -4.38 14.87 1.31
C GLY A 42 -4.06 13.60 2.09
N LEU A 43 -3.00 12.89 1.68
CA LEU A 43 -2.50 11.72 2.42
C LEU A 43 -1.58 12.20 3.53
N LYS A 44 -1.90 11.79 4.75
CA LYS A 44 -1.14 12.15 5.95
C LYS A 44 -0.31 10.97 6.42
N ARG A 45 0.90 11.26 6.89
CA ARG A 45 1.67 10.31 7.68
C ARG A 45 0.88 9.85 8.90
N SER A 46 1.22 8.69 9.43
CA SER A 46 0.47 7.93 10.44
C SER A 46 -0.92 7.44 9.98
N GLY A 47 -1.32 7.72 8.73
CA GLY A 47 -2.50 7.13 8.10
C GLY A 47 -3.80 7.31 8.88
N ASP A 48 -4.45 6.19 9.18
CA ASP A 48 -5.78 6.13 9.78
C ASP A 48 -5.78 6.51 11.27
N LYS A 49 -6.04 7.79 11.53
CA LYS A 49 -6.14 8.33 12.89
C LYS A 49 -7.19 7.62 13.75
N ALA A 50 -8.29 7.15 13.17
CA ALA A 50 -9.35 6.50 13.93
C ALA A 50 -8.90 5.11 14.41
N LEU A 51 -8.21 4.35 13.55
CA LEU A 51 -7.59 3.08 13.96
C LEU A 51 -6.51 3.28 15.02
N ASN A 52 -5.63 4.27 14.87
CA ASN A 52 -4.58 4.56 15.85
C ASN A 52 -5.17 4.93 17.22
N GLN A 53 -6.24 5.73 17.23
CA GLN A 53 -6.96 6.06 18.47
C GLN A 53 -7.61 4.83 19.11
N ALA A 54 -8.21 3.93 18.32
CA ALA A 54 -8.78 2.68 18.82
C ALA A 54 -7.70 1.76 19.44
N ALA A 55 -6.54 1.65 18.78
CA ALA A 55 -5.39 0.91 19.28
C ALA A 55 -4.88 1.50 20.61
N LYS A 56 -4.68 2.82 20.66
CA LYS A 56 -4.27 3.55 21.86
C LYS A 56 -5.23 3.32 23.04
N LYS A 57 -6.54 3.41 22.80
CA LYS A 57 -7.57 3.15 23.82
C LYS A 57 -7.54 1.71 24.33
N THR A 58 -7.34 0.75 23.42
CA THR A 58 -7.23 -0.68 23.78
C THR A 58 -6.02 -0.93 24.68
N MET A 59 -4.84 -0.40 24.32
CA MET A 59 -3.62 -0.55 25.13
C MET A 59 -3.76 0.10 26.52
N ALA A 60 -4.36 1.29 26.59
CA ALA A 60 -4.64 1.96 27.85
C ALA A 60 -5.58 1.13 28.75
N THR A 61 -6.58 0.45 28.16
CA THR A 61 -7.54 -0.39 28.90
C THR A 61 -6.87 -1.59 29.55
N ILE A 62 -5.85 -2.18 28.92
CA ILE A 62 -5.09 -3.32 29.46
C ILE A 62 -3.90 -2.88 30.34
N GLY A 63 -3.81 -1.59 30.70
CA GLY A 63 -2.76 -1.05 31.56
C GLY A 63 -1.38 -0.95 30.88
N ASN A 64 -1.33 -0.97 29.55
CA ASN A 64 -0.09 -0.88 28.78
C ASN A 64 0.07 0.51 28.11
N HIS A 65 1.31 0.85 27.76
CA HIS A 65 1.62 2.10 27.07
C HIS A 65 1.60 1.90 25.55
N TYR A 66 0.87 2.77 24.85
CA TYR A 66 0.92 2.84 23.39
C TYR A 66 1.97 3.88 22.99
N THR A 67 3.00 3.42 22.28
CA THR A 67 3.99 4.31 21.65
C THR A 67 3.49 4.64 20.26
N GLU A 68 3.15 5.90 20.04
CA GLU A 68 2.71 6.39 18.73
C GLU A 68 3.90 6.45 17.79
N SER A 69 3.80 5.77 16.64
CA SER A 69 4.80 5.81 15.57
C SER A 69 4.29 6.69 14.43
N VAL A 70 5.20 7.44 13.81
CA VAL A 70 4.88 8.18 12.59
C VAL A 70 5.18 7.29 11.40
N GLU A 71 4.13 6.70 10.83
CA GLU A 71 4.26 5.89 9.62
C GLU A 71 4.35 6.79 8.37
N PRO A 72 5.13 6.41 7.36
CA PRO A 72 5.20 7.14 6.11
C PRO A 72 3.92 6.97 5.28
N VAL A 73 3.82 7.66 4.15
CA VAL A 73 2.80 7.35 3.14
C VAL A 73 3.34 6.22 2.26
N PHE A 74 2.74 5.03 2.35
CA PHE A 74 3.09 3.88 1.52
C PHE A 74 2.56 4.03 0.10
N LEU A 75 3.39 3.65 -0.86
CA LEU A 75 3.17 3.81 -2.30
C LEU A 75 3.59 2.53 -3.04
N THR A 76 3.02 2.34 -4.22
CA THR A 76 3.41 1.27 -5.15
C THR A 76 3.28 1.75 -6.59
N GLN A 77 4.00 1.10 -7.51
CA GLN A 77 3.95 1.40 -8.94
C GLN A 77 2.66 0.90 -9.60
N SER A 78 1.96 -0.06 -8.99
CA SER A 78 0.84 -0.78 -9.60
C SER A 78 -0.50 -0.49 -8.90
N LYS A 79 -1.54 -0.21 -9.70
CA LYS A 79 -2.94 -0.12 -9.25
C LYS A 79 -3.40 -1.44 -8.63
N GLU A 80 -2.99 -2.56 -9.21
CA GLU A 80 -3.34 -3.90 -8.73
C GLU A 80 -2.77 -4.14 -7.32
N LEU A 81 -1.50 -3.81 -7.10
CA LEU A 81 -0.90 -3.89 -5.76
C LEU A 81 -1.51 -2.89 -4.78
N ALA A 82 -1.82 -1.67 -5.22
CA ALA A 82 -2.52 -0.71 -4.38
C ALA A 82 -3.90 -1.23 -3.98
N TYR A 83 -4.60 -1.92 -4.87
CA TYR A 83 -5.90 -2.52 -4.55
C TYR A 83 -5.80 -3.62 -3.49
N TYR A 84 -4.73 -4.44 -3.51
CA TYR A 84 -4.47 -5.39 -2.42
C TYR A 84 -4.37 -4.68 -1.06
N TRP A 85 -3.59 -3.61 -0.97
CA TRP A 85 -3.45 -2.83 0.27
C TRP A 85 -4.74 -2.12 0.68
N ALA A 86 -5.55 -1.70 -0.29
CA ALA A 86 -6.88 -1.18 -0.03
C ALA A 86 -7.80 -2.24 0.61
N GLN A 87 -7.71 -3.50 0.16
CA GLN A 87 -8.44 -4.62 0.76
C GLN A 87 -7.97 -4.90 2.19
N GLN A 88 -6.65 -4.87 2.46
CA GLN A 88 -6.14 -5.02 3.82
C GLN A 88 -6.62 -3.87 4.72
N THR A 89 -6.60 -2.63 4.22
CA THR A 89 -7.12 -1.46 4.97
C THR A 89 -8.58 -1.64 5.35
N VAL A 90 -9.43 -2.07 4.41
CA VAL A 90 -10.85 -2.36 4.68
C VAL A 90 -11.01 -3.48 5.71
N ARG A 91 -10.22 -4.56 5.58
CA ARG A 91 -10.25 -5.69 6.51
C ARG A 91 -9.84 -5.29 7.93
N ASP A 92 -8.80 -4.48 8.07
CA ASP A 92 -8.32 -4.03 9.38
C ASP A 92 -9.35 -3.11 10.05
N ARG A 93 -9.99 -2.25 9.25
CA ARG A 93 -11.07 -1.37 9.72
C ARG A 93 -12.33 -2.14 10.11
N SER A 94 -12.69 -3.21 9.42
CA SER A 94 -13.92 -3.97 9.71
C SER A 94 -13.92 -4.67 11.07
N VAL A 95 -12.74 -4.88 11.68
CA VAL A 95 -12.60 -5.42 13.04
C VAL A 95 -12.99 -4.38 14.11
N ARG A 96 -12.98 -3.09 13.77
CA ARG A 96 -13.16 -1.97 14.71
C ARG A 96 -14.36 -1.09 14.41
N PHE A 97 -14.79 -1.03 13.17
CA PHE A 97 -15.86 -0.15 12.71
C PHE A 97 -16.96 -0.96 12.03
N GLU A 98 -18.20 -0.61 12.34
CA GLU A 98 -19.38 -1.15 11.65
C GLU A 98 -19.59 -0.42 10.32
N GLY A 99 -20.17 -1.14 9.35
CA GLY A 99 -20.51 -0.60 8.03
C GLY A 99 -19.81 -1.32 6.88
N GLU A 100 -20.30 -1.04 5.67
CA GLU A 100 -19.69 -1.55 4.45
C GLU A 100 -18.71 -0.53 3.87
N GLU A 101 -17.43 -0.86 3.98
CA GLU A 101 -16.35 -0.10 3.36
C GLU A 101 -15.87 -0.79 2.09
N LYS A 102 -15.45 0.01 1.10
CA LYS A 102 -14.96 -0.50 -0.19
C LYS A 102 -13.48 -0.15 -0.37
N PRO A 103 -12.68 -1.05 -0.95
CA PRO A 103 -11.30 -0.76 -1.32
C PRO A 103 -11.28 0.32 -2.42
N ILE A 104 -10.46 1.36 -2.20
CA ILE A 104 -10.26 2.48 -3.12
C ILE A 104 -8.78 2.58 -3.48
N VAL A 105 -8.49 2.80 -4.76
CA VAL A 105 -7.14 3.10 -5.25
C VAL A 105 -7.05 4.58 -5.59
N LEU A 106 -5.98 5.21 -5.13
CA LEU A 106 -5.66 6.60 -5.40
C LEU A 106 -4.42 6.67 -6.28
N ALA A 107 -4.47 7.46 -7.35
CA ALA A 107 -3.30 7.89 -8.11
C ALA A 107 -2.64 9.08 -7.40
N VAL A 108 -1.33 9.01 -7.24
CA VAL A 108 -0.50 9.96 -6.51
C VAL A 108 0.52 10.58 -7.48
N ASN A 109 0.21 11.78 -7.97
CA ASN A 109 0.99 12.56 -8.91
C ASN A 109 1.92 13.50 -8.15
N LEU A 110 3.10 13.01 -7.83
CA LEU A 110 4.12 13.75 -7.08
C LEU A 110 4.87 14.71 -8.02
N SER A 111 5.27 15.88 -7.51
CA SER A 111 6.25 16.73 -8.21
C SER A 111 7.60 16.02 -8.32
N GLU A 112 8.44 16.42 -9.28
CA GLU A 112 9.78 15.84 -9.48
C GLU A 112 10.60 15.78 -8.18
N LYS A 113 10.66 16.90 -7.44
CA LYS A 113 11.33 17.00 -6.12
C LYS A 113 10.77 16.05 -5.06
N GLN A 114 9.50 15.64 -5.17
CA GLN A 114 8.89 14.68 -4.25
C GLN A 114 9.14 13.25 -4.73
N ARG A 115 9.18 12.99 -6.04
CA ARG A 115 9.53 11.67 -6.60
C ARG A 115 10.93 11.24 -6.19
N GLU A 116 11.89 12.17 -6.17
CA GLU A 116 13.26 11.91 -5.66
C GLU A 116 13.31 11.48 -4.18
N LYS A 117 12.23 11.74 -3.41
CA LYS A 117 12.13 11.36 -2.00
C LYS A 117 11.42 10.03 -1.78
N VAL A 118 10.85 9.42 -2.82
CA VAL A 118 10.27 8.09 -2.72
C VAL A 118 11.41 7.09 -2.52
N LYS A 119 11.26 6.20 -1.54
CA LYS A 119 12.27 5.22 -1.16
C LYS A 119 11.67 3.82 -1.26
N PRO A 120 12.48 2.81 -1.65
CA PRO A 120 12.09 1.42 -1.45
C PRO A 120 11.83 1.13 0.03
N ASP A 121 10.78 0.37 0.31
CA ASP A 121 10.40 0.00 1.69
C ASP A 121 11.09 -1.28 2.14
N VAL A 122 12.37 -1.14 2.54
CA VAL A 122 13.12 -2.25 3.16
C VAL A 122 12.54 -2.61 4.55
N GLY A 123 11.83 -1.69 5.20
CA GLY A 123 11.17 -1.93 6.49
C GLY A 123 10.08 -3.00 6.42
N ALA A 124 9.50 -3.19 5.23
CA ALA A 124 8.53 -4.24 4.95
C ALA A 124 9.07 -5.66 5.22
N MET A 125 10.39 -5.88 5.30
CA MET A 125 10.97 -7.19 5.67
C MET A 125 10.32 -7.77 6.93
N SER A 126 10.11 -6.94 7.96
CA SER A 126 9.50 -7.39 9.22
C SER A 126 8.05 -7.87 9.04
N LEU A 127 7.27 -7.17 8.22
CA LEU A 127 5.92 -7.56 7.81
C LEU A 127 5.95 -8.87 7.00
N LEU A 128 6.90 -8.99 6.07
CA LEU A 128 7.04 -10.14 5.16
C LEU A 128 7.38 -11.44 5.89
N MET A 129 7.98 -11.35 7.08
CA MET A 129 8.27 -12.51 7.95
C MET A 129 7.08 -12.94 8.82
N MET A 130 5.94 -12.25 8.74
CA MET A 130 4.71 -12.58 9.47
C MET A 130 3.68 -13.23 8.53
N SER A 131 2.59 -13.76 9.10
CA SER A 131 1.50 -14.38 8.32
C SER A 131 0.79 -13.42 7.34
N VAL A 132 0.82 -12.11 7.62
CA VAL A 132 0.35 -11.08 6.69
C VAL A 132 1.28 -10.98 5.48
N GLY A 133 2.60 -11.08 5.71
CA GLY A 133 3.62 -11.18 4.69
C GLY A 133 3.45 -12.38 3.77
N GLU A 134 3.17 -13.55 4.33
CA GLU A 134 2.90 -14.77 3.55
C GLU A 134 1.70 -14.59 2.61
N GLN A 135 0.63 -13.95 3.09
CA GLN A 135 -0.55 -13.65 2.26
C GLN A 135 -0.23 -12.68 1.12
N PHE A 136 0.58 -11.67 1.39
CA PHE A 136 1.04 -10.73 0.37
C PHE A 136 1.92 -11.44 -0.67
N MET A 137 2.91 -12.23 -0.25
CA MET A 137 3.79 -12.96 -1.15
C MET A 137 3.03 -13.98 -2.01
N ALA A 138 2.02 -14.66 -1.44
CA ALA A 138 1.17 -15.55 -2.21
C ALA A 138 0.33 -14.80 -3.26
N HIS A 139 -0.22 -13.64 -2.90
CA HIS A 139 -0.94 -12.79 -3.86
C HIS A 139 -0.01 -12.28 -4.97
N LEU A 140 1.18 -11.83 -4.60
CA LEU A 140 2.18 -11.34 -5.54
C LEU A 140 2.64 -12.44 -6.51
N ALA A 141 2.92 -13.64 -6.01
CA ALA A 141 3.24 -14.80 -6.86
C ALA A 141 2.13 -15.12 -7.86
N GLN A 142 0.85 -14.98 -7.48
CA GLN A 142 -0.28 -15.16 -8.41
C GLN A 142 -0.29 -14.09 -9.51
N ILE A 143 0.07 -12.84 -9.20
CA ILE A 143 0.19 -11.77 -10.20
C ILE A 143 1.30 -12.13 -11.20
N TYR A 144 2.48 -12.54 -10.73
CA TYR A 144 3.57 -12.97 -11.61
C TYR A 144 3.19 -14.17 -12.48
N GLN A 145 2.60 -15.22 -11.89
CA GLN A 145 2.16 -16.41 -12.61
C GLN A 145 1.10 -16.10 -13.67
N SER A 146 0.17 -15.19 -13.36
CA SER A 146 -0.86 -14.72 -14.32
C SER A 146 -0.26 -13.98 -15.52
N ASN A 147 0.98 -13.51 -15.39
CA ASN A 147 1.78 -12.88 -16.44
C ASN A 147 2.84 -13.83 -17.03
N ASN A 148 2.77 -15.13 -16.75
CA ASN A 148 3.72 -16.17 -17.19
C ASN A 148 5.15 -15.94 -16.69
N ILE A 149 5.29 -15.42 -15.47
CA ILE A 149 6.56 -15.18 -14.79
C ILE A 149 6.60 -16.05 -13.53
N GLU A 150 7.72 -16.73 -13.26
CA GLU A 150 7.87 -17.67 -12.14
C GLU A 150 7.95 -16.97 -10.77
N GLY A 151 8.43 -15.72 -10.76
CA GLY A 151 8.73 -14.91 -9.56
C GLY A 151 7.50 -14.43 -8.75
N PRO A 152 7.69 -13.55 -7.75
CA PRO A 152 8.88 -12.73 -7.51
C PRO A 152 10.07 -13.54 -6.95
N ASP A 153 11.24 -13.44 -7.60
CA ASP A 153 12.48 -14.07 -7.15
C ASP A 153 13.26 -13.13 -6.22
N ILE A 154 13.11 -13.30 -4.90
CA ILE A 154 13.75 -12.46 -3.90
C ILE A 154 14.16 -13.27 -2.66
N ASP A 155 15.42 -13.17 -2.26
CA ASP A 155 15.87 -13.61 -0.94
C ASP A 155 15.82 -12.43 0.03
N LEU A 156 14.78 -12.37 0.86
CA LEU A 156 14.58 -11.27 1.81
C LEU A 156 15.75 -11.02 2.77
N ARG A 157 16.63 -12.01 2.99
CA ARG A 157 17.80 -11.86 3.87
C ARG A 157 18.96 -11.12 3.22
N THR A 158 19.05 -11.18 1.89
CA THR A 158 20.20 -10.66 1.12
C THR A 158 19.80 -9.68 0.02
N ALA A 159 18.49 -9.47 -0.18
CA ALA A 159 17.91 -8.60 -1.20
C ALA A 159 18.46 -7.18 -1.15
N ASP A 160 18.73 -6.63 -2.33
CA ASP A 160 19.03 -5.21 -2.45
C ASP A 160 17.78 -4.38 -2.15
N ARG A 161 17.97 -3.14 -1.71
CA ARG A 161 16.84 -2.23 -1.47
C ARG A 161 15.95 -2.06 -2.70
N MET A 162 16.51 -2.10 -3.91
CA MET A 162 15.76 -1.96 -5.15
C MET A 162 14.94 -3.20 -5.46
N ASP A 163 15.26 -4.38 -4.92
CA ASP A 163 14.40 -5.57 -5.07
C ASP A 163 13.06 -5.38 -4.36
N TYR A 164 13.02 -4.70 -3.20
CA TYR A 164 11.77 -4.35 -2.52
C TYR A 164 10.89 -3.44 -3.40
N LEU A 165 11.50 -2.48 -4.08
CA LEU A 165 10.77 -1.62 -5.00
C LEU A 165 10.34 -2.38 -6.26
N ASN A 166 11.30 -2.95 -6.99
CA ASN A 166 11.07 -3.48 -8.32
C ASN A 166 10.30 -4.80 -8.25
N LYS A 167 10.69 -5.73 -7.39
CA LYS A 167 10.07 -7.06 -7.36
C LYS A 167 8.79 -7.11 -6.52
N LEU A 168 8.75 -6.34 -5.43
CA LEU A 168 7.62 -6.35 -4.50
C LEU A 168 6.67 -5.16 -4.65
N GLY A 169 7.05 -4.11 -5.40
CA GLY A 169 6.24 -2.91 -5.52
C GLY A 169 6.09 -2.15 -4.21
N MET A 170 7.06 -2.27 -3.29
CA MET A 170 7.00 -1.69 -1.95
C MET A 170 7.84 -0.42 -1.87
N ALA A 171 7.17 0.72 -1.75
CA ALA A 171 7.78 2.02 -1.63
C ALA A 171 7.08 2.88 -0.58
N TYR A 172 7.74 3.94 -0.15
CA TYR A 172 7.11 4.96 0.69
C TYR A 172 7.70 6.35 0.46
N ILE A 173 6.99 7.35 0.94
CA ILE A 173 7.50 8.71 1.07
C ILE A 173 7.29 9.21 2.51
N ASP A 174 8.39 9.67 3.13
CA ASP A 174 8.37 10.18 4.52
C ASP A 174 8.01 11.68 4.57
N GLN A 175 6.84 12.01 4.03
CA GLN A 175 6.21 13.32 4.15
C GLN A 175 4.72 13.19 3.83
N ASP A 176 3.93 14.14 4.31
CA ASP A 176 2.54 14.27 3.87
C ASP A 176 2.48 14.58 2.36
N VAL A 177 1.42 14.10 1.71
CA VAL A 177 1.14 14.38 0.31
C VAL A 177 -0.11 15.25 0.21
N SER A 178 0.03 16.38 -0.48
CA SER A 178 -1.07 17.34 -0.70
C SER A 178 -2.23 16.71 -1.47
N LEU A 179 -3.47 17.13 -1.20
CA LEU A 179 -4.64 16.71 -1.96
C LEU A 179 -4.50 17.00 -3.46
N ALA A 180 -3.76 18.05 -3.84
CA ALA A 180 -3.52 18.40 -5.24
C ALA A 180 -2.75 17.32 -6.02
N CYS A 181 -2.09 16.40 -5.31
CA CYS A 181 -1.38 15.28 -5.91
C CYS A 181 -2.26 14.01 -5.98
N VAL A 182 -3.46 14.00 -5.41
CA VAL A 182 -4.22 12.77 -5.16
C VAL A 182 -5.52 12.77 -5.97
N ASN A 183 -5.70 11.72 -6.78
CA ASN A 183 -6.92 11.49 -7.56
C ASN A 183 -7.44 10.08 -7.34
N VAL A 184 -8.76 9.91 -7.26
CA VAL A 184 -9.36 8.56 -7.21
C VAL A 184 -9.21 7.92 -8.58
N VAL A 185 -8.72 6.68 -8.63
CA VAL A 185 -8.74 5.88 -9.85
C VAL A 185 -10.14 5.31 -10.02
N SER A 186 -10.77 5.60 -11.16
CA SER A 186 -12.09 5.08 -11.53
C SER A 186 -12.01 4.32 -12.85
N GLU A 187 -13.03 3.51 -13.11
CA GLU A 187 -13.31 3.00 -14.45
C GLU A 187 -13.53 4.20 -15.40
N ALA A 188 -12.99 4.11 -16.62
CA ALA A 188 -13.09 5.15 -17.65
C ALA A 188 -14.41 5.05 -18.42
#